data_AF-A0A081N167-F1
#
_entry.id   AF-A0A081N167-F1
#
_cell.length_a   1.000
_cell.length_b   1.000
_cell.length_c   1.000
_cell.angle_alpha   90.00
_cell.angle_beta   90.00
_cell.angle_gamma   90.00
#
_symmetry.space_group_name_H-M   'P 1'
#
loop_
_entity.id
_entity.type
_entity.pdbx_description
1 polymer ?
#
loop_
_entity_poly.entity_id
_entity_poly.type
_entity_poly.pdbx_seq_one_letter_code
_entity_poly.pdbx_strand_id
1 'polypeptide(L)'
;MTELKNIIDTSNSILPTLSSRAMFWRPRYLEESEWLEHIPFYFWLTEALEPANILETEMSSASSYFAFCQAVDKLNLDTLCHATLSNTCNHQQKINDYNHEHYQEFSLISEENSKQLINDYEDRSIDLLLLKYNDSILFDKALMDKWQKKLSQKSVVLVHGSQKKELKPICRKLKDTYPTFEFTHGNGLLLVCFGQEQTARVQSLCNRGSNDSSNRVLHDVYRRLGSACYEGWLSQTSKARQKQLNDKIIQQQEKLLSVDSEKTALLAQLKEAEKQRIHIEENLSSLADEKTSFEQQLSSVKNEAHRSQQKIETLSSNIEQLKQQDSKNRAEKKALEDSVSTRFDELAELTKLLHQSDQDKIALEKDQQKLKADLSQTLQSAKQDKASLESTYQETKAELSQAHKAIEQLKTNKNKKPEDSTKIDGEKDLVITKLQENNKLLEEDQAAAARIIEDLKKENQKLERSLNERFDELATLTKILEEKSQISTPLKSEDASIKLNNKQSVSFSFNRLKPISRLSKKQKKDYEFLKESEYFSAKWYLSEYPEVGRSEKEALMHFILVGAGKGYSPSFRFNTKNYIEDYPDVKESGINPLIHYIKFGKSEGRSISNAKN
;
A
#
# COMPACT_ATOMS: atom_id res chain seq x y z
N MET A 1 45.76 -38.73 60.01
CA MET A 1 46.63 -39.57 59.15
C MET A 1 45.92 -40.01 57.88
N THR A 2 44.89 -40.86 57.95
CA THR A 2 44.24 -41.45 56.75
C THR A 2 43.71 -40.41 55.75
N GLU A 3 43.05 -39.35 56.23
CA GLU A 3 42.54 -38.27 55.36
C GLU A 3 43.68 -37.48 54.68
N LEU A 4 44.74 -37.15 55.42
CA LEU A 4 45.94 -36.53 54.85
C LEU A 4 46.60 -37.43 53.80
N LYS A 5 46.61 -38.76 54.02
CA LYS A 5 47.08 -39.72 53.02
C LYS A 5 46.21 -39.69 51.77
N ASN A 6 44.88 -39.77 51.92
CA ASN A 6 43.95 -39.64 50.79
C ASN A 6 44.10 -38.29 50.04
N ILE A 7 44.35 -37.18 50.73
CA ILE A 7 44.58 -35.86 50.10
C ILE A 7 45.92 -35.85 49.35
N ILE A 8 46.97 -36.47 49.89
CA ILE A 8 48.28 -36.59 49.24
C ILE A 8 48.20 -37.55 48.03
N ASP A 9 47.49 -38.67 48.14
CA ASP A 9 47.36 -39.67 47.08
C ASP A 9 46.42 -39.18 45.94
N THR A 10 45.35 -38.43 46.26
CA THR A 10 44.51 -37.77 45.24
C THR A 10 45.22 -36.59 44.58
N SER A 11 45.97 -35.76 45.31
CA SER A 11 46.76 -34.69 44.68
C SER A 11 47.89 -35.25 43.81
N ASN A 12 48.70 -36.18 44.31
CA ASN A 12 49.77 -36.83 43.54
C ASN A 12 49.25 -37.53 42.27
N SER A 13 48.08 -38.18 42.33
CA SER A 13 47.50 -38.79 41.13
C SER A 13 46.95 -37.75 40.15
N ILE A 14 46.23 -36.71 40.58
CA ILE A 14 45.64 -35.70 39.66
C ILE A 14 46.71 -34.81 39.01
N LEU A 15 47.76 -34.43 39.76
CA LEU A 15 48.70 -33.39 39.37
C LEU A 15 49.28 -33.56 37.94
N PRO A 16 49.78 -34.74 37.48
CA PRO A 16 50.30 -34.92 36.12
C PRO A 16 49.32 -34.59 34.97
N THR A 17 48.01 -34.60 35.25
CA THR A 17 46.93 -34.28 34.29
C THR A 17 46.45 -32.83 34.38
N LEU A 18 46.71 -32.13 35.50
CA LEU A 18 46.32 -30.72 35.72
C LEU A 18 47.48 -29.72 35.81
N SER A 19 48.74 -30.18 35.85
CA SER A 19 49.94 -29.33 35.87
C SER A 19 50.42 -28.89 34.48
N SER A 20 49.74 -29.34 33.42
CA SER A 20 50.05 -29.04 32.02
C SER A 20 49.90 -27.56 31.70
N ARG A 21 50.76 -27.04 30.83
CA ARG A 21 50.56 -25.71 30.24
C ARG A 21 49.73 -25.78 28.96
N ALA A 22 49.79 -26.90 28.23
CA ALA A 22 49.06 -27.10 26.99
C ALA A 22 47.54 -26.95 27.16
N MET A 23 46.97 -27.46 28.26
CA MET A 23 45.52 -27.36 28.54
C MET A 23 44.99 -25.92 28.70
N PHE A 24 45.86 -24.92 28.88
CA PHE A 24 45.49 -23.50 28.97
C PHE A 24 45.72 -22.71 27.68
N TRP A 25 46.15 -23.37 26.60
CA TRP A 25 46.30 -22.72 25.31
C TRP A 25 44.95 -22.30 24.72
N ARG A 26 44.95 -21.15 24.03
CA ARG A 26 43.82 -20.73 23.19
C ARG A 26 43.91 -21.43 21.83
N PRO A 27 42.79 -21.92 21.27
CA PRO A 27 42.74 -22.39 19.89
C PRO A 27 42.90 -21.24 18.89
N ARG A 28 43.68 -21.45 17.82
CA ARG A 28 43.79 -20.52 16.67
C ARG A 28 42.56 -20.62 15.77
N TYR A 29 42.09 -21.84 15.51
CA TYR A 29 40.90 -22.13 14.71
C TYR A 29 39.71 -22.48 15.61
N LEU A 30 38.52 -21.95 15.27
CA LEU A 30 37.26 -22.23 15.95
C LEU A 30 36.10 -22.22 14.93
N GLU A 31 35.44 -23.35 14.79
CA GLU A 31 34.27 -23.57 13.93
C GLU A 31 33.23 -24.45 14.64
N GLU A 32 31.95 -24.31 14.27
CA GLU A 32 30.85 -25.08 14.84
C GLU A 32 31.17 -26.59 14.80
N SER A 33 31.27 -27.20 15.98
CA SER A 33 31.71 -28.58 16.14
C SER A 33 31.35 -29.11 17.52
N GLU A 34 30.89 -30.36 17.60
CA GLU A 34 30.69 -31.06 18.88
C GLU A 34 32.00 -31.29 19.64
N TRP A 35 33.15 -31.08 19.00
CA TRP A 35 34.48 -31.31 19.54
C TRP A 35 35.03 -30.09 20.30
N LEU A 36 34.37 -28.92 20.22
CA LEU A 36 34.82 -27.66 20.84
C LEU A 36 35.04 -27.76 22.35
N GLU A 37 34.19 -28.49 23.07
CA GLU A 37 34.31 -28.66 24.54
C GLU A 37 35.53 -29.50 24.96
N HIS A 38 36.22 -30.16 24.03
CA HIS A 38 37.31 -31.09 24.34
C HIS A 38 38.69 -30.63 23.86
N ILE A 39 38.79 -29.51 23.13
CA ILE A 39 40.05 -28.96 22.62
C ILE A 39 41.15 -28.79 23.70
N PRO A 40 40.86 -28.31 24.92
CA PRO A 40 41.86 -28.25 26.00
C PRO A 40 42.44 -29.62 26.38
N PHE A 41 41.67 -30.69 26.23
CA PHE A 41 42.12 -32.06 26.45
C PHE A 41 42.95 -32.59 25.26
N TYR A 42 42.69 -32.14 24.04
CA TYR A 42 43.51 -32.47 22.86
C TYR A 42 44.92 -31.86 22.95
N PHE A 43 45.02 -30.61 23.43
CA PHE A 43 46.31 -30.01 23.75
C PHE A 43 47.06 -30.79 24.85
N TRP A 44 46.37 -31.19 25.93
CA TRP A 44 46.95 -32.04 26.98
C TRP A 44 47.40 -33.40 26.46
N LEU A 45 46.56 -34.07 25.66
CA LEU A 45 46.83 -35.42 25.16
C LEU A 45 48.06 -35.43 24.25
N THR A 46 48.23 -34.41 23.41
CA THR A 46 49.43 -34.28 22.56
C THR A 46 50.70 -34.11 23.42
N GLU A 47 50.66 -33.24 24.45
CA GLU A 47 51.73 -33.07 25.46
C GLU A 47 51.94 -34.32 26.35
N ALA A 48 50.99 -35.26 26.38
CA ALA A 48 51.06 -36.46 27.20
C ALA A 48 51.43 -37.73 26.41
N LEU A 49 51.24 -37.74 25.09
CA LEU A 49 51.45 -38.90 24.20
C LEU A 49 52.70 -38.76 23.33
N GLU A 50 53.04 -37.53 22.89
CA GLU A 50 54.12 -37.25 21.93
C GLU A 50 54.05 -38.17 20.68
N PRO A 51 52.92 -38.18 19.95
CA PRO A 51 52.68 -39.12 18.85
C PRO A 51 53.55 -38.80 17.62
N ALA A 52 54.02 -39.82 16.90
CA ALA A 52 54.66 -39.65 15.60
C ALA A 52 53.64 -39.55 14.45
N ASN A 53 52.47 -40.19 14.59
CA ASN A 53 51.38 -40.14 13.60
C ASN A 53 50.02 -39.87 14.26
N ILE A 54 49.33 -38.81 13.79
CA ILE A 54 47.95 -38.46 14.16
C ILE A 54 47.04 -38.59 12.94
N LEU A 55 45.90 -39.28 13.07
CA LEU A 55 44.93 -39.48 12.00
C LEU A 55 43.48 -39.22 12.45
N GLU A 56 42.73 -38.38 11.74
CA GLU A 56 41.29 -38.10 11.97
C GLU A 56 40.41 -38.54 10.77
N THR A 57 39.38 -39.36 11.02
CA THR A 57 38.50 -39.88 9.97
C THR A 57 37.21 -39.08 9.80
N GLU A 58 36.84 -38.82 8.54
CA GLU A 58 35.57 -38.20 8.13
C GLU A 58 35.27 -36.85 8.84
N MET A 59 36.29 -36.01 8.93
CA MET A 59 36.22 -34.65 9.48
C MET A 59 35.15 -33.81 8.75
N SER A 60 34.25 -33.17 9.49
CA SER A 60 33.25 -32.23 8.91
C SER A 60 33.43 -30.78 9.36
N SER A 61 34.33 -30.52 10.32
CA SER A 61 34.68 -29.22 10.89
C SER A 61 36.07 -29.35 11.49
N ALA A 62 37.00 -28.46 11.15
CA ALA A 62 38.43 -28.68 11.44
C ALA A 62 38.88 -28.28 12.86
N SER A 63 37.94 -27.94 13.74
CA SER A 63 38.21 -27.56 15.15
C SER A 63 38.92 -28.65 15.98
N SER A 64 38.70 -29.92 15.67
CA SER A 64 39.41 -31.08 16.27
C SER A 64 40.83 -31.18 15.70
N TYR A 65 40.93 -31.42 14.40
CA TYR A 65 42.20 -31.64 13.70
C TYR A 65 43.22 -30.50 13.89
N PHE A 66 42.78 -29.24 13.74
CA PHE A 66 43.67 -28.09 13.93
C PHE A 66 44.02 -27.81 15.39
N ALA A 67 43.32 -28.40 16.37
CA ALA A 67 43.79 -28.39 17.76
C ALA A 67 45.00 -29.31 17.95
N PHE A 68 45.01 -30.49 17.31
CA PHE A 68 46.16 -31.38 17.31
C PHE A 68 47.33 -30.78 16.52
N CYS A 69 47.09 -30.25 15.32
CA CYS A 69 48.14 -29.59 14.52
C CYS A 69 48.75 -28.38 15.27
N GLN A 70 47.93 -27.57 15.96
CA GLN A 70 48.42 -26.48 16.81
C GLN A 70 49.26 -27.00 17.99
N ALA A 71 48.96 -28.17 18.55
CA ALA A 71 49.74 -28.74 19.64
C ALA A 71 51.10 -29.24 19.14
N VAL A 72 51.14 -29.92 18.00
CA VAL A 72 52.38 -30.36 17.33
C VAL A 72 53.31 -29.16 17.07
N ASP A 73 52.81 -28.11 16.42
CA ASP A 73 53.55 -26.86 16.18
C ASP A 73 54.06 -26.21 17.47
N LYS A 74 53.21 -26.06 18.50
CA LYS A 74 53.61 -25.43 19.77
C LYS A 74 54.54 -26.27 20.65
N LEU A 75 54.58 -27.58 20.45
CA LEU A 75 55.49 -28.51 21.14
C LEU A 75 56.77 -28.76 20.33
N ASN A 76 56.81 -28.37 19.05
CA ASN A 76 57.86 -28.68 18.08
C ASN A 76 58.11 -30.21 18.00
N LEU A 77 57.03 -30.98 17.80
CA LEU A 77 57.10 -32.44 17.63
C LEU A 77 57.33 -32.81 16.17
N ASP A 78 58.10 -33.89 15.95
CA ASP A 78 58.26 -34.55 14.66
C ASP A 78 57.05 -35.49 14.42
N THR A 79 55.89 -34.89 14.14
CA THR A 79 54.59 -35.58 14.05
C THR A 79 53.95 -35.35 12.68
N LEU A 80 53.65 -36.43 11.96
CA LEU A 80 52.80 -36.38 10.77
C LEU A 80 51.32 -36.34 11.19
N CYS A 81 50.62 -35.30 10.76
CA CYS A 81 49.17 -35.16 10.91
C CYS A 81 48.47 -35.47 9.58
N HIS A 82 47.38 -36.24 9.63
CA HIS A 82 46.54 -36.52 8.47
C HIS A 82 45.05 -36.47 8.84
N ALA A 83 44.20 -35.90 7.98
CA ALA A 83 42.75 -36.01 8.07
C ALA A 83 42.11 -36.44 6.74
N THR A 84 40.98 -37.15 6.82
CA THR A 84 40.07 -37.30 5.67
C THR A 84 38.82 -36.42 5.83
N LEU A 85 38.43 -35.73 4.77
CA LEU A 85 37.21 -34.93 4.75
C LEU A 85 35.96 -35.81 4.56
N SER A 86 34.89 -35.48 5.27
CA SER A 86 33.57 -36.06 5.00
C SER A 86 32.89 -35.35 3.83
N ASN A 87 32.19 -36.12 2.99
CA ASN A 87 31.32 -35.65 1.89
C ASN A 87 30.21 -34.66 2.33
N THR A 88 30.09 -34.36 3.62
CA THR A 88 29.15 -33.40 4.22
C THR A 88 29.78 -32.05 4.59
N CYS A 89 31.08 -31.85 4.33
CA CYS A 89 31.79 -30.62 4.68
C CYS A 89 31.57 -29.51 3.64
N ASN A 90 30.81 -28.47 4.01
CA ASN A 90 30.52 -27.33 3.13
C ASN A 90 31.65 -26.29 3.00
N HIS A 91 32.77 -26.46 3.72
CA HIS A 91 33.84 -25.45 3.87
C HIS A 91 35.24 -25.95 3.49
N GLN A 92 35.32 -27.04 2.72
CA GLN A 92 36.55 -27.72 2.29
C GLN A 92 37.68 -26.77 1.82
N GLN A 93 37.39 -25.82 0.93
CA GLN A 93 38.40 -24.87 0.45
C GLN A 93 39.00 -24.04 1.61
N LYS A 94 38.17 -23.44 2.46
CA LYS A 94 38.60 -22.66 3.63
C LYS A 94 39.42 -23.48 4.64
N ILE A 95 39.15 -24.78 4.74
CA ILE A 95 39.93 -25.70 5.59
C ILE A 95 41.30 -25.95 4.96
N ASN A 96 41.36 -26.23 3.65
CA ASN A 96 42.60 -26.47 2.93
C ASN A 96 43.48 -25.20 2.88
N ASP A 97 42.89 -24.02 2.63
CA ASP A 97 43.57 -22.72 2.66
C ASP A 97 44.24 -22.48 4.03
N TYR A 98 43.50 -22.69 5.13
CA TYR A 98 44.00 -22.52 6.50
C TYR A 98 45.05 -23.57 6.90
N ASN A 99 44.94 -24.79 6.38
CA ASN A 99 45.97 -25.82 6.56
C ASN A 99 47.27 -25.42 5.84
N HIS A 100 47.15 -24.88 4.61
CA HIS A 100 48.28 -24.43 3.82
C HIS A 100 48.99 -23.22 4.48
N GLU A 101 48.24 -22.26 5.03
CA GLU A 101 48.77 -21.06 5.71
C GLU A 101 49.53 -21.39 7.02
N HIS A 102 49.21 -22.49 7.71
CA HIS A 102 49.68 -22.70 9.09
C HIS A 102 50.35 -24.04 9.39
N TYR A 103 50.07 -25.12 8.65
CA TYR A 103 50.50 -26.48 9.02
C TYR A 103 51.05 -27.32 7.86
N GLN A 104 51.23 -26.73 6.66
CA GLN A 104 51.61 -27.45 5.43
C GLN A 104 52.85 -28.34 5.51
N GLU A 105 53.77 -28.07 6.43
CA GLU A 105 55.05 -28.79 6.56
C GLU A 105 54.88 -30.22 7.10
N PHE A 106 53.79 -30.48 7.85
CA PHE A 106 53.54 -31.75 8.53
C PHE A 106 52.07 -32.21 8.52
N SER A 107 51.15 -31.45 7.91
CA SER A 107 49.71 -31.71 7.95
C SER A 107 49.09 -31.92 6.57
N LEU A 108 48.60 -33.13 6.32
CA LEU A 108 47.96 -33.55 5.08
C LEU A 108 46.43 -33.67 5.25
N ILE A 109 45.66 -33.18 4.28
CA ILE A 109 44.21 -33.34 4.25
C ILE A 109 43.82 -33.99 2.93
N SER A 110 43.22 -35.18 3.00
CA SER A 110 42.83 -35.97 1.83
C SER A 110 41.32 -35.98 1.63
N GLU A 111 40.92 -36.04 0.36
CA GLU A 111 39.52 -36.21 -0.08
C GLU A 111 39.13 -37.69 -0.20
N GLU A 112 40.08 -38.60 0.02
CA GLU A 112 39.89 -40.05 -0.11
C GLU A 112 39.13 -40.66 1.06
N ASN A 113 38.45 -41.79 0.79
CA ASN A 113 37.72 -42.49 1.82
C ASN A 113 38.67 -43.16 2.83
N SER A 114 38.29 -43.17 4.11
CA SER A 114 39.06 -43.82 5.19
C SER A 114 39.43 -45.28 4.90
N LYS A 115 38.61 -46.02 4.12
CA LYS A 115 38.91 -47.40 3.71
C LYS A 115 40.06 -47.56 2.72
N GLN A 116 40.44 -46.51 2.00
CA GLN A 116 41.57 -46.48 1.07
C GLN A 116 42.85 -46.10 1.81
N LEU A 117 42.83 -44.99 2.55
CA LEU A 117 43.98 -44.45 3.29
C LEU A 117 44.63 -45.46 4.27
N ILE A 118 43.86 -46.38 4.86
CA ILE A 118 44.37 -47.45 5.73
C ILE A 118 45.46 -48.30 5.06
N ASN A 119 45.47 -48.42 3.73
CA ASN A 119 46.42 -49.28 3.04
C ASN A 119 47.80 -48.62 2.86
N ASP A 120 47.88 -47.29 2.95
CA ASP A 120 49.10 -46.50 2.68
C ASP A 120 49.98 -46.34 3.93
N TYR A 121 49.39 -46.46 5.13
CA TYR A 121 50.12 -46.49 6.40
C TYR A 121 50.88 -47.80 6.62
N GLU A 122 52.08 -47.74 7.21
CA GLU A 122 52.81 -48.94 7.65
C GLU A 122 52.12 -49.63 8.85
N ASP A 123 52.36 -50.93 9.02
CA ASP A 123 51.85 -51.66 10.21
C ASP A 123 52.50 -51.10 11.50
N ARG A 124 51.68 -50.90 12.54
CA ARG A 124 52.04 -50.30 13.84
C ARG A 124 52.55 -48.85 13.82
N SER A 125 52.27 -48.08 12.77
CA SER A 125 52.70 -46.68 12.64
C SER A 125 51.83 -45.66 13.41
N ILE A 126 50.55 -45.94 13.65
CA ILE A 126 49.57 -44.92 14.09
C ILE A 126 49.49 -44.83 15.62
N ASP A 127 49.87 -43.68 16.18
CA ASP A 127 49.86 -43.43 17.63
C ASP A 127 48.55 -42.81 18.13
N LEU A 128 47.90 -41.96 17.33
CA LEU A 128 46.63 -41.32 17.71
C LEU A 128 45.62 -41.40 16.56
N LEU A 129 44.50 -42.08 16.81
CA LEU A 129 43.39 -42.21 15.85
C LEU A 129 42.11 -41.59 16.43
N LEU A 130 41.51 -40.65 15.69
CA LEU A 130 40.24 -40.02 16.05
C LEU A 130 39.14 -40.61 15.18
N LEU A 131 38.15 -41.26 15.82
CA LEU A 131 36.99 -41.85 15.19
C LEU A 131 35.73 -41.05 15.53
N LYS A 132 34.91 -40.80 14.50
CA LYS A 132 33.71 -39.98 14.58
C LYS A 132 32.47 -40.86 14.73
N TYR A 133 31.46 -40.36 15.44
CA TYR A 133 30.19 -41.06 15.66
C TYR A 133 29.49 -41.60 14.38
N ASN A 134 29.68 -40.96 13.23
CA ASN A 134 29.09 -41.40 11.95
C ASN A 134 29.83 -42.58 11.31
N ASP A 135 31.06 -42.88 11.74
CA ASP A 135 31.91 -43.89 11.11
C ASP A 135 31.29 -45.29 11.23
N SER A 136 30.92 -45.86 10.08
CA SER A 136 30.62 -47.31 9.98
C SER A 136 31.83 -48.18 10.35
N ILE A 137 33.02 -47.59 10.50
CA ILE A 137 34.26 -48.23 10.96
C ILE A 137 34.05 -48.99 12.28
N LEU A 138 33.41 -48.36 13.28
CA LEU A 138 33.19 -48.99 14.60
C LEU A 138 32.20 -50.17 14.57
N PHE A 139 31.41 -50.28 13.50
CA PHE A 139 30.42 -51.34 13.30
C PHE A 139 30.94 -52.44 12.34
N ASP A 140 31.87 -52.11 11.43
CA ASP A 140 32.50 -53.03 10.49
C ASP A 140 33.71 -53.72 11.15
N LYS A 141 33.48 -54.95 11.66
CA LYS A 141 34.53 -55.75 12.30
C LYS A 141 35.74 -55.97 11.37
N ALA A 142 35.53 -56.17 10.07
CA ALA A 142 36.64 -56.40 9.15
C ALA A 142 37.53 -55.17 8.96
N LEU A 143 36.98 -53.97 9.19
CA LEU A 143 37.74 -52.72 9.17
C LEU A 143 38.43 -52.45 10.50
N MET A 144 37.80 -52.77 11.65
CA MET A 144 38.47 -52.75 12.96
C MET A 144 39.65 -53.73 13.02
N ASP A 145 39.48 -54.95 12.51
CA ASP A 145 40.52 -55.99 12.42
C ASP A 145 41.69 -55.57 11.46
N LYS A 146 41.48 -54.57 10.58
CA LYS A 146 42.54 -53.89 9.81
C LYS A 146 43.22 -52.79 10.63
N TRP A 147 42.45 -51.85 11.19
CA TRP A 147 42.97 -50.75 12.00
C TRP A 147 43.88 -51.25 13.14
N GLN A 148 43.49 -52.33 13.81
CA GLN A 148 44.27 -52.93 14.91
C GLN A 148 45.69 -53.38 14.50
N LYS A 149 45.99 -53.54 13.20
CA LYS A 149 47.34 -53.83 12.69
C LYS A 149 48.16 -52.56 12.42
N LYS A 150 47.50 -51.44 12.11
CA LYS A 150 48.13 -50.13 11.84
C LYS A 150 48.40 -49.33 13.12
N LEU A 151 47.62 -49.57 14.18
CA LEU A 151 47.83 -48.97 15.50
C LEU A 151 49.14 -49.43 16.17
N SER A 152 49.89 -48.49 16.74
CA SER A 152 51.19 -48.70 17.40
C SER A 152 51.07 -49.31 18.81
N GLN A 153 52.20 -49.64 19.44
CA GLN A 153 52.23 -50.09 20.85
C GLN A 153 51.92 -48.97 21.86
N LYS A 154 51.99 -47.70 21.45
CA LYS A 154 51.56 -46.54 22.26
C LYS A 154 50.12 -46.12 21.97
N SER A 155 49.46 -46.75 21.00
CA SER A 155 48.27 -46.21 20.35
C SER A 155 47.11 -45.86 21.29
N VAL A 156 46.58 -44.66 21.08
CA VAL A 156 45.37 -44.12 21.70
C VAL A 156 44.31 -43.92 20.62
N VAL A 157 43.09 -44.37 20.89
CA VAL A 157 41.92 -44.12 20.03
C VAL A 157 40.94 -43.22 20.77
N LEU A 158 40.53 -42.13 20.13
CA LEU A 158 39.49 -41.23 20.62
C LEU A 158 38.17 -41.54 19.90
N VAL A 159 37.12 -41.84 20.67
CA VAL A 159 35.76 -42.05 20.17
C VAL A 159 34.86 -40.93 20.70
N HIS A 160 34.48 -40.01 19.81
CA HIS A 160 33.55 -38.92 20.13
C HIS A 160 32.09 -39.36 20.05
N GLY A 161 31.23 -38.75 20.86
CA GLY A 161 29.80 -39.05 20.94
C GLY A 161 29.50 -40.23 21.85
N SER A 162 30.37 -40.55 22.82
CA SER A 162 30.25 -41.75 23.68
C SER A 162 28.95 -41.80 24.51
N GLN A 163 28.29 -40.64 24.72
CA GLN A 163 27.00 -40.55 25.39
C GLN A 163 25.78 -40.65 24.45
N LYS A 164 25.97 -40.63 23.12
CA LYS A 164 24.91 -40.92 22.14
C LYS A 164 24.43 -42.38 22.31
N LYS A 165 23.17 -42.66 21.98
CA LYS A 165 22.52 -43.95 22.35
C LYS A 165 23.07 -45.13 21.55
N GLU A 166 23.53 -44.85 20.34
CA GLU A 166 23.88 -45.78 19.29
C GLU A 166 25.29 -46.36 19.51
N LEU A 167 26.23 -45.57 20.04
CA LEU A 167 27.58 -46.02 20.42
C LEU A 167 27.65 -46.71 21.79
N LYS A 168 26.67 -46.53 22.67
CA LYS A 168 26.69 -47.09 24.04
C LYS A 168 26.99 -48.60 24.14
N PRO A 169 26.54 -49.48 23.23
CA PRO A 169 26.95 -50.89 23.22
C PRO A 169 28.44 -51.09 22.90
N ILE A 170 28.98 -50.34 21.93
CA ILE A 170 30.39 -50.42 21.50
C ILE A 170 31.30 -49.82 22.58
N CYS A 171 30.94 -48.66 23.12
CA CYS A 171 31.68 -48.01 24.21
C CYS A 171 31.77 -48.88 25.47
N ARG A 172 30.75 -49.72 25.76
CA ARG A 172 30.84 -50.73 26.83
C ARG A 172 31.88 -51.79 26.49
N LYS A 173 31.74 -52.46 25.35
CA LYS A 173 32.67 -53.50 24.90
C LYS A 173 34.13 -53.02 24.89
N LEU A 174 34.39 -51.77 24.48
CA LEU A 174 35.73 -51.18 24.52
C LEU A 174 36.25 -51.01 25.95
N LYS A 175 35.45 -50.51 26.89
CA LYS A 175 35.78 -50.42 28.33
C LYS A 175 35.98 -51.79 28.98
N ASP A 176 35.23 -52.79 28.55
CA ASP A 176 35.33 -54.18 29.03
C ASP A 176 36.60 -54.89 28.51
N THR A 177 37.25 -54.34 27.46
CA THR A 177 38.41 -54.95 26.78
C THR A 177 39.73 -54.19 27.01
N TYR A 178 39.68 -52.87 27.15
CA TYR A 178 40.86 -51.99 27.14
C TYR A 178 40.83 -50.96 28.29
N PRO A 179 42.01 -50.49 28.77
CA PRO A 179 42.09 -49.33 29.65
C PRO A 179 41.47 -48.10 28.97
N THR A 180 40.61 -47.40 29.68
CA THR A 180 39.75 -46.34 29.11
C THR A 180 39.58 -45.17 30.07
N PHE A 181 39.26 -44.00 29.52
CA PHE A 181 38.78 -42.84 30.29
C PHE A 181 37.66 -42.15 29.52
N GLU A 182 36.59 -41.69 30.18
CA GLU A 182 35.43 -41.08 29.51
C GLU A 182 35.04 -39.73 30.11
N PHE A 183 35.03 -38.68 29.30
CA PHE A 183 34.31 -37.45 29.61
C PHE A 183 32.82 -37.57 29.25
N THR A 184 31.97 -36.92 30.05
CA THR A 184 30.50 -36.97 29.94
C THR A 184 29.85 -35.66 29.47
N HIS A 185 30.65 -34.63 29.20
CA HIS A 185 30.25 -33.37 28.54
C HIS A 185 30.53 -33.43 27.02
N GLY A 186 30.18 -32.44 26.20
CA GLY A 186 30.48 -32.43 24.76
C GLY A 186 29.92 -33.60 23.93
N ASN A 187 28.75 -34.14 24.28
CA ASN A 187 28.20 -35.42 23.81
C ASN A 187 29.04 -36.69 24.14
N GLY A 188 30.11 -36.51 24.93
CA GLY A 188 30.94 -37.56 25.48
C GLY A 188 32.16 -37.89 24.62
N LEU A 189 33.31 -38.06 25.27
CA LEU A 189 34.56 -38.44 24.64
C LEU A 189 35.15 -39.63 25.40
N LEU A 190 35.28 -40.77 24.72
CA LEU A 190 35.93 -41.97 25.24
C LEU A 190 37.35 -42.05 24.68
N LEU A 191 38.35 -41.96 25.56
CA LEU A 191 39.72 -42.33 25.26
C LEU A 191 39.89 -43.84 25.52
N VAL A 192 40.50 -44.55 24.56
CA VAL A 192 40.80 -45.99 24.64
C VAL A 192 42.28 -46.21 24.39
N CYS A 193 42.97 -46.87 25.33
CA CYS A 193 44.35 -47.31 25.16
C CYS A 193 44.36 -48.66 24.44
N PHE A 194 44.63 -48.67 23.14
CA PHE A 194 44.76 -49.91 22.35
C PHE A 194 46.16 -50.50 22.45
N GLY A 195 47.19 -49.65 22.45
CA GLY A 195 48.58 -50.04 22.67
C GLY A 195 48.87 -50.36 24.14
N GLN A 196 49.76 -51.33 24.39
CA GLN A 196 50.11 -51.79 25.74
C GLN A 196 51.17 -50.92 26.44
N GLU A 197 51.93 -50.12 25.70
CA GLU A 197 53.08 -49.32 26.17
C GLU A 197 52.73 -47.84 26.28
N GLN A 198 51.62 -47.54 26.98
CA GLN A 198 51.13 -46.18 27.21
C GLN A 198 52.13 -45.34 28.02
N THR A 199 52.19 -44.03 27.75
CA THR A 199 52.98 -43.11 28.59
C THR A 199 52.44 -43.07 30.02
N ALA A 200 53.31 -42.82 31.00
CA ALA A 200 52.90 -42.78 32.41
C ALA A 200 51.77 -41.77 32.69
N ARG A 201 51.68 -40.67 31.90
CA ARG A 201 50.62 -39.65 32.03
C ARG A 201 49.26 -40.16 31.53
N VAL A 202 49.23 -40.86 30.41
CA VAL A 202 48.01 -41.47 29.84
C VAL A 202 47.58 -42.68 30.68
N GLN A 203 48.53 -43.55 31.06
CA GLN A 203 48.27 -44.70 31.92
C GLN A 203 47.72 -44.28 33.29
N SER A 204 48.26 -43.20 33.88
CA SER A 204 47.74 -42.61 35.14
C SER A 204 46.37 -41.92 34.98
N LEU A 205 45.88 -41.70 33.76
CA LEU A 205 44.50 -41.27 33.52
C LEU A 205 43.55 -42.47 33.47
N CYS A 206 43.88 -43.50 32.69
CA CYS A 206 43.00 -44.67 32.48
C CYS A 206 42.98 -45.67 33.65
N ASN A 207 44.02 -45.72 34.49
CA ASN A 207 44.03 -46.61 35.67
C ASN A 207 43.14 -46.11 36.83
N ARG A 208 42.47 -44.96 36.69
CA ARG A 208 41.54 -44.43 37.70
C ARG A 208 40.19 -45.13 37.61
N GLY A 209 39.86 -45.94 38.60
CA GLY A 209 38.54 -46.56 38.70
C GLY A 209 37.41 -45.52 38.69
N SER A 210 36.27 -45.85 38.08
CA SER A 210 35.16 -44.94 37.79
C SER A 210 34.58 -44.19 39.00
N ASN A 211 34.83 -44.67 40.22
CA ASN A 211 34.35 -44.12 41.48
C ASN A 211 35.38 -43.21 42.20
N ASP A 212 36.56 -42.96 41.63
CA ASP A 212 37.55 -42.05 42.20
C ASP A 212 37.00 -40.61 42.22
N SER A 213 36.96 -40.00 43.41
CA SER A 213 36.51 -38.62 43.61
C SER A 213 37.37 -37.61 42.83
N SER A 214 38.61 -37.96 42.53
CA SER A 214 39.53 -37.22 41.67
C SER A 214 38.99 -36.98 40.26
N ASN A 215 38.28 -37.97 39.69
CA ASN A 215 37.74 -37.88 38.34
C ASN A 215 36.72 -36.74 38.21
N ARG A 216 35.97 -36.45 39.27
CA ARG A 216 35.05 -35.31 39.29
C ARG A 216 35.78 -33.98 39.08
N VAL A 217 36.95 -33.80 39.70
CA VAL A 217 37.77 -32.58 39.55
C VAL A 217 38.28 -32.46 38.10
N LEU A 218 38.76 -33.56 37.52
CA LEU A 218 39.17 -33.61 36.11
C LEU A 218 38.01 -33.24 35.16
N HIS A 219 36.83 -33.83 35.35
CA HIS A 219 35.64 -33.49 34.55
C HIS A 219 35.22 -32.03 34.73
N ASP A 220 35.20 -31.52 35.97
CA ASP A 220 34.77 -30.15 36.26
C ASP A 220 35.75 -29.10 35.70
N VAL A 221 37.07 -29.40 35.64
CA VAL A 221 38.08 -28.53 35.01
C VAL A 221 38.01 -28.57 33.49
N TYR A 222 38.10 -29.76 32.86
CA TYR A 222 38.10 -29.84 31.40
C TYR A 222 36.79 -29.34 30.78
N ARG A 223 35.63 -29.61 31.41
CA ARG A 223 34.34 -29.03 30.98
C ARG A 223 34.34 -27.49 31.04
N ARG A 224 34.97 -26.87 32.04
CA ARG A 224 35.04 -25.40 32.15
C ARG A 224 35.93 -24.79 31.07
N LEU A 225 37.09 -25.38 30.81
CA LEU A 225 37.99 -24.93 29.74
C LEU A 225 37.35 -25.16 28.36
N GLY A 226 36.61 -26.26 28.18
CA GLY A 226 35.82 -26.56 27.00
C GLY A 226 34.69 -25.56 26.75
N SER A 227 33.92 -25.24 27.79
CA SER A 227 32.87 -24.21 27.73
C SER A 227 33.44 -22.87 27.25
N ALA A 228 34.61 -22.46 27.77
CA ALA A 228 35.28 -21.24 27.32
C ALA A 228 35.72 -21.27 25.83
N CYS A 229 36.00 -22.44 25.25
CA CYS A 229 36.29 -22.57 23.82
C CYS A 229 35.00 -22.43 22.98
N TYR A 230 33.91 -23.06 23.41
CA TYR A 230 32.59 -22.92 22.78
C TYR A 230 32.03 -21.50 22.88
N GLU A 231 32.12 -20.87 24.05
CA GLU A 231 31.76 -19.46 24.30
C GLU A 231 32.62 -18.51 23.46
N GLY A 232 33.91 -18.82 23.29
CA GLY A 232 34.83 -18.09 22.41
C GLY A 232 34.35 -18.09 20.95
N TRP A 233 34.05 -19.27 20.41
CA TRP A 233 33.48 -19.43 19.06
C TRP A 233 32.14 -18.70 18.91
N LEU A 234 31.24 -18.85 19.89
CA LEU A 234 29.92 -18.21 19.88
C LEU A 234 30.04 -16.68 19.93
N SER A 235 31.00 -16.15 20.71
CA SER A 235 31.30 -14.72 20.78
C SER A 235 31.86 -14.17 19.46
N GLN A 236 32.80 -14.88 18.82
CA GLN A 236 33.34 -14.50 17.52
C GLN A 236 32.26 -14.48 16.43
N THR A 237 31.46 -15.56 16.34
CA THR A 237 30.37 -15.71 15.37
C THR A 237 29.29 -14.63 15.59
N SER A 238 28.95 -14.34 16.84
CA SER A 238 27.98 -13.29 17.18
C SER A 238 28.48 -11.89 16.82
N LYS A 239 29.76 -11.57 17.07
CA LYS A 239 30.39 -10.29 16.68
C LYS A 239 30.45 -10.12 15.17
N ALA A 240 30.82 -11.16 14.41
CA ALA A 240 30.82 -11.12 12.95
C ALA A 240 29.41 -10.86 12.39
N ARG A 241 28.40 -11.55 12.94
CA ARG A 241 26.99 -11.35 12.58
C ARG A 241 26.46 -9.96 12.97
N GLN A 242 26.88 -9.43 14.12
CA GLN A 242 26.53 -8.07 14.56
C GLN A 242 27.13 -7.02 13.61
N LYS A 243 28.40 -7.16 13.21
CA LYS A 243 29.02 -6.28 12.22
C LYS A 243 28.23 -6.29 10.90
N GLN A 244 27.98 -7.46 10.32
CA GLN A 244 27.19 -7.61 9.09
C GLN A 244 25.77 -7.03 9.19
N LEU A 245 25.18 -6.97 10.38
CA LEU A 245 23.87 -6.36 10.59
C LEU A 245 23.97 -4.83 10.70
N ASN A 246 24.99 -4.31 11.40
CA ASN A 246 25.27 -2.88 11.47
C ASN A 246 25.59 -2.31 10.08
N ASP A 247 26.44 -2.98 9.31
CA ASP A 247 26.78 -2.59 7.93
C ASP A 247 25.50 -2.47 7.06
N LYS A 248 24.53 -3.37 7.24
CA LYS A 248 23.22 -3.34 6.56
C LYS A 248 22.27 -2.26 7.10
N ILE A 249 22.37 -1.89 8.37
CA ILE A 249 21.60 -0.78 8.95
C ILE A 249 22.10 0.55 8.35
N ILE A 250 23.42 0.75 8.27
CA ILE A 250 24.03 1.93 7.65
C ILE A 250 23.57 2.06 6.19
N GLN A 251 23.67 0.99 5.39
CA GLN A 251 23.19 0.96 4.01
C GLN A 251 21.68 1.18 3.83
N GLN A 252 20.86 1.01 4.88
CA GLN A 252 19.44 1.37 4.87
C GLN A 252 19.19 2.80 5.34
N GLN A 253 20.00 3.32 6.26
CA GLN A 253 19.95 4.73 6.69
C GLN A 253 20.36 5.68 5.55
N GLU A 254 21.42 5.34 4.80
CA GLU A 254 21.84 6.08 3.60
C GLU A 254 20.71 6.18 2.56
N LYS A 255 20.00 5.08 2.31
CA LYS A 255 18.86 5.04 1.38
C LYS A 255 17.61 5.75 1.90
N LEU A 256 17.41 5.77 3.21
CA LEU A 256 16.32 6.54 3.81
C LEU A 256 16.59 8.05 3.69
N LEU A 257 17.84 8.47 3.89
CA LEU A 257 18.28 9.85 3.68
C LEU A 257 18.13 10.32 2.23
N SER A 258 18.48 9.48 1.24
CA SER A 258 18.29 9.84 -0.17
C SER A 258 16.80 10.00 -0.50
N VAL A 259 15.95 9.05 -0.09
CA VAL A 259 14.50 9.11 -0.33
C VAL A 259 13.83 10.31 0.36
N ASP A 260 14.26 10.70 1.57
CA ASP A 260 13.70 11.90 2.22
C ASP A 260 14.19 13.20 1.55
N SER A 261 15.40 13.22 0.97
CA SER A 261 15.87 14.34 0.14
C SER A 261 15.07 14.47 -1.18
N GLU A 262 14.74 13.36 -1.84
CA GLU A 262 13.86 13.34 -3.02
C GLU A 262 12.44 13.82 -2.67
N LYS A 263 11.89 13.33 -1.55
CA LYS A 263 10.57 13.73 -1.02
C LYS A 263 10.52 15.22 -0.69
N THR A 264 11.55 15.80 -0.07
CA THR A 264 11.58 17.24 0.26
C THR A 264 11.69 18.10 -1.00
N ALA A 265 12.44 17.66 -2.02
CA ALA A 265 12.46 18.32 -3.33
C ALA A 265 11.09 18.28 -4.04
N LEU A 266 10.42 17.13 -4.05
CA LEU A 266 9.06 16.98 -4.62
C LEU A 266 8.02 17.83 -3.88
N LEU A 267 8.09 17.92 -2.54
CA LEU A 267 7.22 18.79 -1.75
C LEU A 267 7.45 20.28 -2.02
N ALA A 268 8.68 20.69 -2.36
CA ALA A 268 8.96 22.06 -2.79
C ALA A 268 8.38 22.35 -4.19
N GLN A 269 8.53 21.42 -5.14
CA GLN A 269 7.94 21.54 -6.48
C GLN A 269 6.41 21.59 -6.43
N LEU A 270 5.78 20.74 -5.62
CA LEU A 270 4.31 20.70 -5.47
C LEU A 270 3.76 22.04 -4.93
N LYS A 271 4.40 22.63 -3.91
CA LYS A 271 4.02 23.95 -3.39
C LYS A 271 4.15 25.08 -4.42
N GLU A 272 5.10 24.98 -5.34
CA GLU A 272 5.25 25.98 -6.41
C GLU A 272 4.17 25.80 -7.49
N ALA A 273 3.87 24.55 -7.86
CA ALA A 273 2.75 24.24 -8.75
C ALA A 273 1.39 24.67 -8.16
N GLU A 274 1.18 24.54 -6.85
CA GLU A 274 -0.02 25.03 -6.16
C GLU A 274 -0.19 26.56 -6.28
N LYS A 275 0.88 27.34 -6.08
CA LYS A 275 0.84 28.81 -6.30
C LYS A 275 0.50 29.15 -7.75
N GLN A 276 1.12 28.46 -8.71
CA GLN A 276 0.86 28.67 -10.14
C GLN A 276 -0.60 28.35 -10.48
N ARG A 277 -1.16 27.28 -9.89
CA ARG A 277 -2.58 26.93 -10.05
C ARG A 277 -3.51 28.02 -9.51
N ILE A 278 -3.24 28.52 -8.29
CA ILE A 278 -4.01 29.62 -7.68
C ILE A 278 -3.97 30.87 -8.56
N HIS A 279 -2.79 31.25 -9.06
CA HIS A 279 -2.68 32.43 -9.93
C HIS A 279 -3.38 32.24 -11.29
N ILE A 280 -3.40 31.02 -11.83
CA ILE A 280 -4.19 30.70 -13.03
C ILE A 280 -5.71 30.75 -12.73
N GLU A 281 -6.14 30.30 -11.55
CA GLU A 281 -7.54 30.41 -11.09
C GLU A 281 -7.99 31.87 -10.94
N GLU A 282 -7.15 32.74 -10.37
CA GLU A 282 -7.37 34.20 -10.31
C GLU A 282 -7.53 34.83 -11.71
N ASN A 283 -6.59 34.55 -12.61
CA ASN A 283 -6.63 35.06 -13.99
C ASN A 283 -7.84 34.53 -14.79
N LEU A 284 -8.25 33.27 -14.58
CA LEU A 284 -9.45 32.72 -15.21
C LEU A 284 -10.74 33.39 -14.70
N SER A 285 -10.78 33.81 -13.42
CA SER A 285 -11.90 34.58 -12.89
C SER A 285 -12.00 35.95 -13.56
N SER A 286 -10.89 36.69 -13.69
CA SER A 286 -10.92 38.01 -14.32
C SER A 286 -11.31 37.95 -15.80
N LEU A 287 -10.85 36.94 -16.55
CA LEU A 287 -11.28 36.70 -17.93
C LEU A 287 -12.76 36.32 -18.04
N ALA A 288 -13.34 35.64 -17.03
CA ALA A 288 -14.77 35.34 -17.00
C ALA A 288 -15.62 36.60 -16.75
N ASP A 289 -15.16 37.51 -15.89
CA ASP A 289 -15.80 38.81 -15.65
C ASP A 289 -15.72 39.72 -16.90
N GLU A 290 -14.55 39.81 -17.53
CA GLU A 290 -14.37 40.52 -18.82
C GLU A 290 -15.29 39.96 -19.91
N LYS A 291 -15.31 38.62 -20.09
CA LYS A 291 -16.20 37.94 -21.03
C LYS A 291 -17.67 38.29 -20.76
N THR A 292 -18.08 38.30 -19.50
CA THR A 292 -19.46 38.63 -19.11
C THR A 292 -19.79 40.10 -19.45
N SER A 293 -18.85 41.02 -19.26
CA SER A 293 -18.99 42.42 -19.67
C SER A 293 -19.11 42.57 -21.19
N PHE A 294 -18.27 41.87 -21.97
CA PHE A 294 -18.36 41.86 -23.44
C PHE A 294 -19.67 41.24 -23.95
N GLU A 295 -20.18 40.17 -23.32
CA GLU A 295 -21.47 39.58 -23.68
C GLU A 295 -22.65 40.54 -23.39
N GLN A 296 -22.58 41.33 -22.31
CA GLN A 296 -23.54 42.41 -22.04
C GLN A 296 -23.47 43.52 -23.10
N GLN A 297 -22.27 43.99 -23.47
CA GLN A 297 -22.06 44.98 -24.52
C GLN A 297 -22.54 44.49 -25.91
N LEU A 298 -22.26 43.23 -26.25
CA LEU A 298 -22.74 42.61 -27.48
C LEU A 298 -24.28 42.58 -27.50
N SER A 299 -24.93 42.33 -26.35
CA SER A 299 -26.39 42.33 -26.23
C SER A 299 -27.01 43.71 -26.44
N SER A 300 -26.41 44.79 -25.92
CA SER A 300 -26.93 46.16 -26.11
C SER A 300 -26.78 46.60 -27.56
N VAL A 301 -25.60 46.41 -28.17
CA VAL A 301 -25.35 46.72 -29.58
C VAL A 301 -26.29 45.91 -30.50
N LYS A 302 -26.54 44.63 -30.20
CA LYS A 302 -27.49 43.80 -30.97
C LYS A 302 -28.93 44.32 -30.86
N ASN A 303 -29.34 44.81 -29.69
CA ASN A 303 -30.65 45.42 -29.48
C ASN A 303 -30.78 46.78 -30.21
N GLU A 304 -29.73 47.58 -30.25
CA GLU A 304 -29.69 48.84 -31.01
C GLU A 304 -29.69 48.63 -32.53
N ALA A 305 -28.94 47.63 -33.01
CA ALA A 305 -28.98 47.19 -34.40
C ALA A 305 -30.39 46.72 -34.80
N HIS A 306 -31.06 45.91 -33.96
CA HIS A 306 -32.43 45.47 -34.22
C HIS A 306 -33.45 46.62 -34.23
N ARG A 307 -33.36 47.56 -33.27
CA ARG A 307 -34.17 48.80 -33.29
C ARG A 307 -33.92 49.66 -34.53
N SER A 308 -32.69 49.68 -35.03
CA SER A 308 -32.33 50.43 -36.23
C SER A 308 -32.85 49.75 -37.50
N GLN A 309 -32.80 48.41 -37.55
CA GLN A 309 -33.39 47.61 -38.63
C GLN A 309 -34.92 47.81 -38.71
N GLN A 310 -35.63 47.75 -37.58
CA GLN A 310 -37.08 48.03 -37.52
C GLN A 310 -37.43 49.45 -38.02
N LYS A 311 -36.60 50.46 -37.71
CA LYS A 311 -36.74 51.82 -38.25
C LYS A 311 -36.53 51.86 -39.77
N ILE A 312 -35.51 51.17 -40.28
CA ILE A 312 -35.23 51.08 -41.72
C ILE A 312 -36.43 50.44 -42.44
N GLU A 313 -36.95 49.31 -41.96
CA GLU A 313 -38.12 48.63 -42.52
C GLU A 313 -39.38 49.53 -42.52
N THR A 314 -39.63 50.22 -41.40
CA THR A 314 -40.74 51.19 -41.29
C THR A 314 -40.57 52.35 -42.29
N LEU A 315 -39.37 52.92 -42.41
CA LEU A 315 -39.08 53.99 -43.36
C LEU A 315 -39.17 53.52 -44.81
N SER A 316 -38.72 52.30 -45.13
CA SER A 316 -38.86 51.70 -46.45
C SER A 316 -40.32 51.50 -46.84
N SER A 317 -41.17 51.05 -45.92
CA SER A 317 -42.62 50.95 -46.11
C SER A 317 -43.24 52.32 -46.39
N ASN A 318 -42.90 53.34 -45.58
CA ASN A 318 -43.39 54.71 -45.78
C ASN A 318 -42.93 55.31 -47.12
N ILE A 319 -41.68 55.06 -47.53
CA ILE A 319 -41.15 55.48 -48.84
C ILE A 319 -41.93 54.81 -49.97
N GLU A 320 -42.28 53.53 -49.86
CA GLU A 320 -43.05 52.83 -50.89
C GLU A 320 -44.50 53.34 -50.98
N GLN A 321 -45.15 53.62 -49.85
CA GLN A 321 -46.46 54.30 -49.82
C GLN A 321 -46.39 55.69 -50.48
N LEU A 322 -45.34 56.46 -50.21
CA LEU A 322 -45.14 57.78 -50.83
C LEU A 322 -44.90 57.69 -52.35
N LYS A 323 -44.15 56.68 -52.83
CA LYS A 323 -44.02 56.41 -54.28
C LYS A 323 -45.37 56.07 -54.93
N GLN A 324 -46.18 55.24 -54.28
CA GLN A 324 -47.51 54.88 -54.78
C GLN A 324 -48.45 56.10 -54.81
N GLN A 325 -48.39 56.97 -53.80
CA GLN A 325 -49.17 58.21 -53.80
C GLN A 325 -48.68 59.20 -54.86
N ASP A 326 -47.36 59.34 -55.07
CA ASP A 326 -46.81 60.19 -56.13
C ASP A 326 -47.16 59.65 -57.54
N SER A 327 -47.10 58.33 -57.76
CA SER A 327 -47.51 57.74 -59.04
C SER A 327 -49.00 57.95 -59.32
N LYS A 328 -49.86 57.87 -58.29
CA LYS A 328 -51.27 58.24 -58.35
C LYS A 328 -51.47 59.73 -58.65
N ASN A 329 -50.81 60.62 -57.92
CA ASN A 329 -50.89 62.08 -58.13
C ASN A 329 -50.47 62.47 -59.56
N ARG A 330 -49.44 61.82 -60.11
CA ARG A 330 -49.00 62.02 -61.51
C ARG A 330 -50.03 61.53 -62.53
N ALA A 331 -50.70 60.40 -62.26
CA ALA A 331 -51.78 59.91 -63.12
C ALA A 331 -53.02 60.83 -63.09
N GLU A 332 -53.41 61.30 -61.90
CA GLU A 332 -54.50 62.28 -61.73
C GLU A 332 -54.16 63.62 -62.41
N LYS A 333 -52.93 64.13 -62.23
CA LYS A 333 -52.44 65.32 -62.93
C LYS A 333 -52.52 65.16 -64.44
N LYS A 334 -52.07 64.02 -65.00
CA LYS A 334 -52.15 63.79 -66.44
C LYS A 334 -53.61 63.75 -66.93
N ALA A 335 -54.51 63.07 -66.23
CA ALA A 335 -55.93 63.04 -66.61
C ALA A 335 -56.58 64.43 -66.58
N LEU A 336 -56.14 65.31 -65.68
CA LEU A 336 -56.51 66.73 -65.68
C LEU A 336 -55.92 67.50 -66.87
N GLU A 337 -54.66 67.26 -67.24
CA GLU A 337 -54.02 67.88 -68.42
C GLU A 337 -54.70 67.43 -69.73
N ASP A 338 -54.98 66.13 -69.87
CA ASP A 338 -55.73 65.57 -71.00
C ASP A 338 -57.16 66.19 -71.09
N SER A 339 -57.86 66.33 -69.96
CA SER A 339 -59.21 66.94 -69.86
C SER A 339 -59.24 68.46 -70.12
N VAL A 340 -58.15 69.16 -69.77
CA VAL A 340 -57.98 70.57 -70.13
C VAL A 340 -57.77 70.72 -71.64
N SER A 341 -57.03 69.82 -72.28
CA SER A 341 -56.88 69.81 -73.74
C SER A 341 -58.24 69.67 -74.44
N THR A 342 -59.05 68.67 -74.06
CA THR A 342 -60.36 68.47 -74.71
C THR A 342 -61.29 69.67 -74.56
N ARG A 343 -61.19 70.43 -73.46
CA ARG A 343 -61.95 71.68 -73.28
C ARG A 343 -61.45 72.84 -74.14
N PHE A 344 -60.16 72.88 -74.48
CA PHE A 344 -59.67 73.85 -75.47
C PHE A 344 -60.17 73.50 -76.88
N ASP A 345 -60.26 72.21 -77.22
CA ASP A 345 -60.83 71.74 -78.49
C ASP A 345 -62.34 72.07 -78.58
N GLU A 346 -63.13 71.80 -77.53
CA GLU A 346 -64.54 72.18 -77.41
C GLU A 346 -64.74 73.71 -77.60
N LEU A 347 -63.88 74.54 -76.98
CA LEU A 347 -63.94 75.99 -77.11
C LEU A 347 -63.61 76.48 -78.52
N ALA A 348 -62.69 75.82 -79.23
CA ALA A 348 -62.38 76.13 -80.62
C ALA A 348 -63.56 75.84 -81.56
N GLU A 349 -64.27 74.73 -81.35
CA GLU A 349 -65.47 74.38 -82.12
C GLU A 349 -66.64 75.34 -81.83
N LEU A 350 -66.90 75.67 -80.56
CA LEU A 350 -67.90 76.68 -80.19
C LEU A 350 -67.60 78.06 -80.77
N THR A 351 -66.34 78.49 -80.77
CA THR A 351 -65.92 79.78 -81.37
C THR A 351 -66.20 79.83 -82.88
N LYS A 352 -65.99 78.70 -83.57
CA LYS A 352 -66.29 78.56 -85.01
C LYS A 352 -67.79 78.66 -85.30
N LEU A 353 -68.64 78.00 -84.49
CA LEU A 353 -70.10 78.08 -84.60
C LEU A 353 -70.62 79.50 -84.34
N LEU A 354 -70.04 80.21 -83.37
CA LEU A 354 -70.46 81.58 -83.04
C LEU A 354 -70.14 82.56 -84.19
N HIS A 355 -68.97 82.43 -84.82
CA HIS A 355 -68.62 83.21 -86.01
C HIS A 355 -69.55 82.93 -87.21
N GLN A 356 -70.04 81.69 -87.35
CA GLN A 356 -71.05 81.34 -88.36
C GLN A 356 -72.35 82.14 -88.13
N SER A 357 -72.84 82.16 -86.89
CA SER A 357 -74.09 82.84 -86.51
C SER A 357 -74.04 84.37 -86.67
N ASP A 358 -72.87 85.00 -86.49
CA ASP A 358 -72.72 86.44 -86.72
C ASP A 358 -72.82 86.81 -88.21
N GLN A 359 -72.38 85.95 -89.13
CA GLN A 359 -72.54 86.21 -90.57
C GLN A 359 -74.01 86.10 -91.01
N ASP A 360 -74.74 85.10 -90.50
CA ASP A 360 -76.18 84.93 -90.78
C ASP A 360 -77.00 86.15 -90.31
N LYS A 361 -76.63 86.73 -89.16
CA LYS A 361 -77.27 87.95 -88.62
C LYS A 361 -77.08 89.16 -89.55
N ILE A 362 -75.88 89.35 -90.09
CA ILE A 362 -75.56 90.48 -91.00
C ILE A 362 -76.37 90.40 -92.30
N ALA A 363 -76.68 89.18 -92.78
CA ALA A 363 -77.58 89.00 -93.92
C ALA A 363 -79.01 89.47 -93.59
N LEU A 364 -79.55 89.07 -92.43
CA LEU A 364 -80.92 89.38 -92.02
C LEU A 364 -81.20 90.89 -91.86
N GLU A 365 -80.24 91.65 -91.34
CA GLU A 365 -80.35 93.11 -91.16
C GLU A 365 -80.45 93.84 -92.51
N LYS A 366 -79.86 93.27 -93.58
CA LYS A 366 -79.87 93.83 -94.94
C LYS A 366 -81.24 93.73 -95.60
N ASP A 367 -81.94 92.62 -95.41
CA ASP A 367 -83.30 92.42 -95.94
C ASP A 367 -84.35 93.27 -95.21
N GLN A 368 -84.18 93.51 -93.90
CA GLN A 368 -85.04 94.43 -93.15
C GLN A 368 -85.03 95.87 -93.69
N GLN A 369 -83.88 96.36 -94.18
CA GLN A 369 -83.82 97.72 -94.75
C GLN A 369 -84.61 97.82 -96.05
N LYS A 370 -84.57 96.76 -96.87
CA LYS A 370 -85.27 96.71 -98.16
C LYS A 370 -86.79 96.77 -97.97
N LEU A 371 -87.32 95.97 -97.05
CA LEU A 371 -88.76 95.90 -96.75
C LEU A 371 -89.35 97.22 -96.21
N LYS A 372 -88.53 98.08 -95.59
CA LYS A 372 -88.96 99.40 -95.09
C LYS A 372 -89.15 100.44 -96.19
N ALA A 373 -88.51 100.29 -97.36
CA ALA A 373 -88.70 101.21 -98.49
C ALA A 373 -90.11 101.08 -99.08
N ASP A 374 -90.47 99.87 -99.54
CA ASP A 374 -91.73 99.61 -100.25
C ASP A 374 -92.98 99.95 -99.41
N LEU A 375 -92.91 99.73 -98.09
CA LEU A 375 -93.97 100.03 -97.15
C LEU A 375 -94.28 101.54 -97.07
N SER A 376 -93.29 102.42 -97.29
CA SER A 376 -93.46 103.86 -97.22
C SER A 376 -94.30 104.43 -98.38
N GLN A 377 -94.11 103.89 -99.59
CA GLN A 377 -94.76 104.38 -100.80
C GLN A 377 -96.25 104.00 -100.87
N THR A 378 -96.62 102.85 -100.31
CA THR A 378 -98.02 102.36 -100.28
C THR A 378 -98.89 103.11 -99.25
N LEU A 379 -98.29 103.66 -98.19
CA LEU A 379 -99.00 104.27 -97.05
C LEU A 379 -99.53 105.69 -97.32
N GLN A 380 -99.23 106.28 -98.49
CA GLN A 380 -99.60 107.65 -98.83
C GLN A 380 -100.84 107.75 -99.73
N SER A 381 -101.09 106.78 -100.61
CA SER A 381 -102.35 106.71 -101.39
C SER A 381 -103.52 106.27 -100.52
N ALA A 382 -103.33 105.23 -99.70
CA ALA A 382 -104.38 104.63 -98.85
C ALA A 382 -104.98 105.55 -97.77
N LYS A 383 -104.51 106.81 -97.65
CA LYS A 383 -105.04 107.81 -96.71
C LYS A 383 -106.12 108.72 -97.29
N GLN A 384 -106.29 108.80 -98.61
CA GLN A 384 -107.32 109.67 -99.20
C GLN A 384 -108.69 108.99 -99.27
N ASP A 385 -108.74 107.69 -99.57
CA ASP A 385 -110.02 106.98 -99.77
C ASP A 385 -110.73 106.59 -98.46
N LYS A 386 -109.99 106.47 -97.34
CA LYS A 386 -110.55 106.00 -96.06
C LYS A 386 -111.56 106.97 -95.42
N ALA A 387 -111.50 108.27 -95.74
CA ALA A 387 -112.47 109.25 -95.25
C ALA A 387 -113.93 108.96 -95.70
N SER A 388 -114.11 108.10 -96.70
CA SER A 388 -115.40 107.80 -97.33
C SER A 388 -116.18 106.64 -96.69
N LEU A 389 -115.55 105.82 -95.84
CA LEU A 389 -116.08 104.49 -95.49
C LEU A 389 -116.14 104.15 -94.00
N GLU A 390 -116.19 105.16 -93.13
CA GLU A 390 -116.53 105.02 -91.70
C GLU A 390 -118.05 104.72 -91.47
N SER A 391 -118.79 104.39 -92.54
CA SER A 391 -120.25 104.20 -92.54
C SER A 391 -120.70 102.74 -92.45
N THR A 392 -119.79 101.76 -92.59
CA THR A 392 -120.17 100.33 -92.65
C THR A 392 -119.21 99.38 -91.93
N TYR A 393 -119.83 98.37 -91.31
CA TYR A 393 -119.30 97.05 -90.96
C TYR A 393 -118.53 96.86 -89.63
N GLN A 394 -119.31 96.72 -88.56
CA GLN A 394 -118.88 96.42 -87.17
C GLN A 394 -118.94 94.90 -86.83
N GLU A 395 -118.51 93.98 -87.71
CA GLU A 395 -118.79 92.53 -87.55
C GLU A 395 -117.61 91.53 -87.83
N THR A 396 -116.97 90.96 -86.76
CA THR A 396 -116.46 89.53 -86.55
C THR A 396 -114.96 88.99 -86.67
N LYS A 397 -114.31 88.44 -85.56
CA LYS A 397 -113.88 86.98 -85.22
C LYS A 397 -112.39 86.30 -85.32
N ALA A 398 -112.04 85.18 -84.53
CA ALA A 398 -110.74 84.30 -84.36
C ALA A 398 -110.92 82.81 -83.70
N GLU A 399 -110.06 81.81 -83.18
CA GLU A 399 -108.58 81.39 -82.85
C GLU A 399 -108.37 79.83 -82.31
N LEU A 400 -107.17 79.09 -82.21
CA LEU A 400 -106.91 77.65 -81.59
C LEU A 400 -105.44 76.93 -81.36
N SER A 401 -105.19 75.83 -80.52
CA SER A 401 -103.91 74.95 -80.31
C SER A 401 -104.04 73.55 -79.48
N GLN A 402 -103.17 72.53 -79.03
CA GLN A 402 -101.70 72.00 -79.02
C GLN A 402 -101.40 70.44 -78.56
N ALA A 403 -100.20 69.93 -77.99
CA ALA A 403 -99.67 68.44 -77.94
C ALA A 403 -98.88 67.74 -76.67
N HIS A 404 -98.21 66.48 -76.72
CA HIS A 404 -97.62 65.64 -75.53
C HIS A 404 -96.33 64.61 -75.54
N LYS A 405 -96.20 63.44 -74.74
CA LYS A 405 -94.94 62.65 -74.17
C LYS A 405 -95.08 61.04 -73.93
N ALA A 406 -94.31 60.02 -73.33
CA ALA A 406 -93.03 59.55 -72.56
C ALA A 406 -92.87 57.90 -72.46
N ILE A 407 -92.12 56.94 -71.73
CA ILE A 407 -90.90 56.54 -70.80
C ILE A 407 -90.89 54.92 -70.47
N GLU A 408 -90.08 53.94 -69.85
CA GLU A 408 -88.76 53.47 -69.12
C GLU A 408 -88.54 51.84 -69.10
N GLN A 409 -87.75 50.88 -68.41
CA GLN A 409 -86.65 50.57 -67.33
C GLN A 409 -85.77 49.20 -67.59
N LEU A 410 -85.17 48.16 -66.81
CA LEU A 410 -84.99 47.45 -65.43
C LEU A 410 -83.77 46.34 -65.29
N LYS A 411 -83.39 45.61 -64.14
CA LYS A 411 -82.11 44.71 -63.88
C LYS A 411 -82.00 43.55 -62.72
N THR A 412 -80.88 42.68 -62.57
CA THR A 412 -80.26 41.75 -61.43
C THR A 412 -80.29 40.12 -61.47
N ASN A 413 -79.70 39.06 -60.73
CA ASN A 413 -78.87 38.54 -59.49
C ASN A 413 -78.38 36.97 -59.60
N LYS A 414 -77.81 36.02 -58.72
CA LYS A 414 -76.71 35.79 -57.63
C LYS A 414 -76.57 34.31 -56.89
N ASN A 415 -75.38 33.75 -56.37
CA ASN A 415 -75.06 32.82 -55.12
C ASN A 415 -74.38 31.32 -55.03
N LYS A 416 -73.56 30.97 -53.93
CA LYS A 416 -73.05 29.66 -53.22
C LYS A 416 -71.98 28.59 -53.75
N LYS A 417 -71.18 27.85 -52.87
CA LYS A 417 -70.16 26.72 -53.15
C LYS A 417 -69.76 25.78 -51.91
N PRO A 418 -69.31 24.48 -52.06
CA PRO A 418 -68.80 23.56 -50.97
C PRO A 418 -67.46 22.70 -51.19
N GLU A 419 -66.89 22.10 -50.09
CA GLU A 419 -66.01 20.90 -49.79
C GLU A 419 -64.80 20.24 -50.60
N ASP A 420 -63.84 19.69 -49.79
CA ASP A 420 -62.92 18.48 -49.75
C ASP A 420 -61.69 18.07 -50.66
N SER A 421 -60.75 17.30 -50.02
CA SER A 421 -59.76 16.28 -50.51
C SER A 421 -58.20 16.47 -50.54
N THR A 422 -57.52 15.67 -49.69
CA THR A 422 -56.21 14.93 -49.81
C THR A 422 -54.79 15.57 -49.88
N LYS A 423 -53.86 14.91 -49.14
CA LYS A 423 -52.41 15.16 -48.90
C LYS A 423 -51.47 14.60 -50.01
N ILE A 424 -50.16 14.95 -49.98
CA ILE A 424 -49.06 14.01 -49.58
C ILE A 424 -47.64 14.66 -49.48
N ASP A 425 -47.02 14.42 -48.33
CA ASP A 425 -45.62 14.20 -47.88
C ASP A 425 -44.36 14.97 -48.37
N GLY A 426 -43.47 15.23 -47.39
CA GLY A 426 -42.03 14.92 -47.47
C GLY A 426 -41.05 16.02 -47.04
N GLU A 427 -40.01 15.79 -46.23
CA GLU A 427 -39.68 14.70 -45.28
C GLU A 427 -38.45 15.13 -44.42
N LYS A 428 -38.38 14.83 -43.10
CA LYS A 428 -37.09 14.77 -42.36
C LYS A 428 -37.04 14.15 -40.94
N ASP A 429 -37.89 13.19 -40.62
CA ASP A 429 -37.76 12.43 -39.36
C ASP A 429 -36.69 11.32 -39.45
N LEU A 430 -35.50 11.58 -38.87
CA LEU A 430 -34.43 10.55 -38.79
C LEU A 430 -33.57 10.61 -37.50
N VAL A 431 -33.87 11.51 -36.56
CA VAL A 431 -33.01 11.76 -35.38
C VAL A 431 -33.69 11.39 -34.05
N ILE A 432 -35.02 11.44 -33.96
CA ILE A 432 -35.75 11.26 -32.68
C ILE A 432 -35.72 9.79 -32.20
N THR A 433 -35.93 8.83 -33.09
CA THR A 433 -36.12 7.41 -32.73
C THR A 433 -34.88 6.76 -32.09
N LYS A 434 -33.66 7.22 -32.42
CA LYS A 434 -32.41 6.68 -31.85
C LYS A 434 -32.06 7.22 -30.46
N LEU A 435 -32.80 8.20 -29.94
CA LEU A 435 -32.60 8.76 -28.59
C LEU A 435 -33.54 8.15 -27.55
N GLN A 436 -34.54 7.37 -27.95
CA GLN A 436 -35.57 6.84 -27.04
C GLN A 436 -35.27 5.41 -26.53
N GLU A 437 -34.53 4.58 -27.29
CA GLU A 437 -34.12 3.25 -26.80
C GLU A 437 -32.91 3.31 -25.85
N ASN A 438 -31.88 4.11 -26.17
CA ASN A 438 -30.65 4.17 -25.39
C ASN A 438 -30.83 4.70 -23.95
N ASN A 439 -31.80 5.61 -23.71
CA ASN A 439 -32.07 6.10 -22.36
C ASN A 439 -32.68 5.01 -21.46
N LYS A 440 -33.37 4.01 -22.03
CA LYS A 440 -34.09 3.00 -21.24
C LYS A 440 -33.16 1.97 -20.59
N LEU A 441 -32.11 1.53 -21.27
CA LEU A 441 -31.11 0.64 -20.65
C LEU A 441 -30.37 1.32 -19.49
N LEU A 442 -30.09 2.63 -19.61
CA LEU A 442 -29.29 3.35 -18.63
C LEU A 442 -30.01 3.52 -17.28
N GLU A 443 -31.35 3.64 -17.29
CA GLU A 443 -32.17 3.67 -16.08
C GLU A 443 -32.27 2.29 -15.39
N GLU A 444 -32.30 1.20 -16.16
CA GLU A 444 -32.37 -0.16 -15.63
C GLU A 444 -31.07 -0.58 -14.90
N ASP A 445 -29.90 -0.22 -15.44
CA ASP A 445 -28.59 -0.46 -14.78
C ASP A 445 -28.42 0.39 -13.50
N GLN A 446 -28.85 1.66 -13.51
CA GLN A 446 -28.81 2.51 -12.30
C GLN A 446 -29.72 1.97 -11.19
N ALA A 447 -30.90 1.45 -11.55
CA ALA A 447 -31.79 0.79 -10.60
C ALA A 447 -31.21 -0.53 -10.04
N ALA A 448 -30.39 -1.25 -10.79
CA ALA A 448 -29.67 -2.43 -10.32
C ALA A 448 -28.56 -2.06 -9.31
N ALA A 449 -27.73 -1.05 -9.63
CA ALA A 449 -26.66 -0.57 -8.75
C ALA A 449 -27.19 -0.07 -7.40
N ALA A 450 -28.31 0.67 -7.41
CA ALA A 450 -28.94 1.19 -6.19
C ALA A 450 -29.36 0.06 -5.22
N ARG A 451 -29.87 -1.07 -5.72
CA ARG A 451 -30.28 -2.22 -4.90
C ARG A 451 -29.10 -2.89 -4.19
N ILE A 452 -27.96 -3.02 -4.86
CA ILE A 452 -26.74 -3.60 -4.28
C ILE A 452 -26.22 -2.73 -3.13
N ILE A 453 -26.25 -1.39 -3.29
CA ILE A 453 -25.88 -0.44 -2.23
C ILE A 453 -26.84 -0.53 -1.03
N GLU A 454 -28.15 -0.65 -1.30
CA GLU A 454 -29.20 -0.80 -0.29
C GLU A 454 -29.02 -2.08 0.56
N ASP A 455 -28.65 -3.21 -0.06
CA ASP A 455 -28.44 -4.48 0.65
C ASP A 455 -27.10 -4.53 1.42
N LEU A 456 -26.02 -4.00 0.86
CA LEU A 456 -24.73 -3.84 1.58
C LEU A 456 -24.89 -2.93 2.82
N LYS A 457 -25.80 -1.95 2.77
CA LYS A 457 -26.12 -1.07 3.90
C LYS A 457 -26.88 -1.81 5.00
N LYS A 458 -27.80 -2.72 4.66
CA LYS A 458 -28.49 -3.61 5.61
C LYS A 458 -27.52 -4.60 6.27
N GLU A 459 -26.55 -5.13 5.51
CA GLU A 459 -25.56 -6.06 6.06
C GLU A 459 -24.62 -5.37 7.06
N ASN A 460 -24.14 -4.16 6.76
CA ASN A 460 -23.37 -3.35 7.73
C ASN A 460 -24.17 -3.07 9.01
N GLN A 461 -25.43 -2.64 8.91
CA GLN A 461 -26.28 -2.43 10.09
C GLN A 461 -26.51 -3.71 10.92
N LYS A 462 -26.47 -4.89 10.28
CA LYS A 462 -26.58 -6.19 10.97
C LYS A 462 -25.27 -6.55 11.70
N LEU A 463 -24.12 -6.23 11.10
CA LEU A 463 -22.81 -6.36 11.74
C LEU A 463 -22.66 -5.39 12.92
N GLU A 464 -23.06 -4.13 12.78
CA GLU A 464 -23.05 -3.12 13.85
C GLU A 464 -23.93 -3.53 15.04
N ARG A 465 -25.13 -4.09 14.80
CA ARG A 465 -25.97 -4.64 15.87
C ARG A 465 -25.29 -5.79 16.60
N SER A 466 -24.70 -6.74 15.89
CA SER A 466 -23.99 -7.86 16.51
C SER A 466 -22.71 -7.43 17.25
N LEU A 467 -22.09 -6.32 16.82
CA LEU A 467 -20.97 -5.69 17.51
C LEU A 467 -21.43 -5.06 18.84
N ASN A 468 -22.55 -4.32 18.82
CA ASN A 468 -23.12 -3.69 20.00
C ASN A 468 -23.68 -4.71 21.00
N GLU A 469 -24.39 -5.75 20.53
CA GLU A 469 -24.83 -6.88 21.35
C GLU A 469 -23.65 -7.51 22.13
N ARG A 470 -22.48 -7.64 21.49
CA ARG A 470 -21.26 -8.10 22.15
C ARG A 470 -20.62 -7.08 23.09
N PHE A 471 -20.78 -5.78 22.85
CA PHE A 471 -20.36 -4.76 23.81
C PHE A 471 -21.27 -4.75 25.05
N ASP A 472 -22.58 -5.03 24.90
CA ASP A 472 -23.51 -5.20 26.03
C ASP A 472 -23.28 -6.52 26.80
N GLU A 473 -22.93 -7.61 26.11
CA GLU A 473 -22.41 -8.84 26.76
C GLU A 473 -21.12 -8.55 27.54
N LEU A 474 -20.18 -7.78 26.97
CA LEU A 474 -18.95 -7.38 27.67
C LEU A 474 -19.23 -6.44 28.86
N ALA A 475 -20.20 -5.54 28.75
CA ALA A 475 -20.61 -4.65 29.84
C ALA A 475 -21.26 -5.42 31.00
N THR A 476 -22.17 -6.36 30.70
CA THR A 476 -22.79 -7.22 31.72
C THR A 476 -21.77 -8.18 32.36
N LEU A 477 -20.84 -8.75 31.58
CA LEU A 477 -19.72 -9.55 32.13
C LEU A 477 -18.78 -8.70 32.99
N THR A 478 -18.51 -7.45 32.61
CA THR A 478 -17.68 -6.52 33.41
C THR A 478 -18.36 -6.20 34.74
N LYS A 479 -19.67 -5.92 34.74
CA LYS A 479 -20.44 -5.69 35.97
C LYS A 479 -20.47 -6.92 36.89
N ILE A 480 -20.62 -8.13 36.34
CA ILE A 480 -20.56 -9.39 37.10
C ILE A 480 -19.15 -9.65 37.67
N LEU A 481 -18.09 -9.15 37.02
CA LEU A 481 -16.72 -9.18 37.54
C LEU A 481 -16.50 -8.14 38.64
N GLU A 482 -17.08 -6.94 38.54
CA GLU A 482 -17.05 -5.94 39.63
C GLU A 482 -17.81 -6.42 40.87
N GLU A 483 -19.01 -7.00 40.71
CA GLU A 483 -19.78 -7.59 41.82
C GLU A 483 -19.02 -8.74 42.52
N LYS A 484 -18.13 -9.44 41.81
CA LYS A 484 -17.23 -10.45 42.40
C LYS A 484 -15.94 -9.87 42.99
N SER A 485 -15.44 -8.73 42.50
CA SER A 485 -14.15 -8.18 42.93
C SER A 485 -14.18 -7.61 44.35
N GLN A 486 -15.35 -7.17 44.83
CA GLN A 486 -15.54 -6.62 46.18
C GLN A 486 -15.46 -7.67 47.31
N ILE A 487 -15.33 -8.97 46.98
CA ILE A 487 -15.50 -10.09 47.94
C ILE A 487 -14.16 -10.60 48.52
N SER A 488 -12.99 -10.21 47.98
CA SER A 488 -11.70 -10.83 48.36
C SER A 488 -10.62 -9.85 48.81
N THR A 489 -10.65 -9.45 50.10
CA THR A 489 -9.48 -8.96 50.84
C THR A 489 -8.93 -10.07 51.76
N PRO A 490 -7.60 -10.22 51.91
CA PRO A 490 -7.03 -11.29 52.73
C PRO A 490 -6.79 -10.85 54.19
N LEU A 491 -7.55 -11.41 55.13
CA LEU A 491 -7.18 -11.41 56.55
C LEU A 491 -6.26 -12.59 56.88
N LYS A 492 -5.29 -12.36 57.78
CA LYS A 492 -4.60 -13.41 58.53
C LYS A 492 -4.99 -13.30 60.00
N SER A 493 -5.22 -14.47 60.62
CA SER A 493 -5.29 -14.72 62.06
C SER A 493 -6.11 -13.74 62.91
N GLU A 494 -7.32 -14.17 63.28
CA GLU A 494 -7.57 -14.67 64.65
C GLU A 494 -8.82 -15.56 64.69
N ASP A 495 -8.98 -16.35 65.76
CA ASP A 495 -10.07 -17.33 65.89
C ASP A 495 -11.41 -16.68 66.26
N ALA A 496 -12.37 -16.69 65.33
CA ALA A 496 -13.78 -16.49 65.63
C ALA A 496 -14.65 -17.38 64.74
N SER A 497 -15.51 -18.19 65.37
CA SER A 497 -16.46 -19.04 64.66
C SER A 497 -17.68 -18.25 64.18
N ILE A 498 -18.10 -18.44 62.92
CA ILE A 498 -19.51 -18.35 62.50
C ILE A 498 -19.73 -19.01 61.12
N LYS A 499 -20.63 -20.00 61.13
CA LYS A 499 -21.48 -20.59 60.07
C LYS A 499 -21.10 -20.37 58.58
N LEU A 500 -20.90 -21.50 57.88
CA LEU A 500 -21.04 -21.61 56.42
C LEU A 500 -22.43 -21.14 55.96
N ASN A 501 -22.51 -20.50 54.78
CA ASN A 501 -23.58 -20.83 53.83
C ASN A 501 -23.24 -20.51 52.37
N ASN A 502 -23.92 -21.19 51.45
CA ASN A 502 -23.72 -21.24 50.01
C ASN A 502 -23.65 -19.87 49.27
N LYS A 503 -22.74 -19.77 48.27
CA LYS A 503 -23.13 -19.96 46.85
C LYS A 503 -21.97 -20.09 45.85
N GLN A 504 -22.10 -21.12 45.01
CA GLN A 504 -21.70 -21.21 43.59
C GLN A 504 -20.24 -20.95 43.19
N SER A 505 -19.54 -22.06 42.98
CA SER A 505 -18.34 -22.17 42.16
C SER A 505 -18.55 -21.68 40.71
N VAL A 506 -17.51 -21.08 40.12
CA VAL A 506 -17.36 -20.94 38.67
C VAL A 506 -15.91 -21.27 38.30
N SER A 507 -15.70 -22.40 37.62
CA SER A 507 -14.38 -22.81 37.13
C SER A 507 -14.00 -22.04 35.87
N PHE A 508 -12.89 -21.31 35.88
CA PHE A 508 -12.30 -20.74 34.66
C PHE A 508 -11.23 -21.67 34.09
N SER A 509 -11.43 -22.11 32.85
CA SER A 509 -10.52 -23.03 32.15
C SER A 509 -9.21 -22.33 31.76
N PHE A 510 -8.08 -22.84 32.24
CA PHE A 510 -6.76 -22.42 31.78
C PHE A 510 -6.55 -22.75 30.29
N ASN A 511 -6.79 -21.77 29.42
CA ASN A 511 -6.26 -21.77 28.06
C ASN A 511 -4.73 -21.70 28.15
N ARG A 512 -4.06 -22.87 28.07
CA ARG A 512 -2.59 -22.98 28.08
C ARG A 512 -1.99 -21.97 27.10
N LEU A 513 -1.02 -21.18 27.57
CA LEU A 513 -0.25 -20.27 26.72
C LEU A 513 0.26 -21.02 25.48
N LYS A 514 0.12 -20.41 24.31
CA LYS A 514 0.49 -21.03 23.03
C LYS A 514 1.96 -21.48 23.11
N PRO A 515 2.30 -22.74 22.76
CA PRO A 515 3.69 -23.21 22.82
C PRO A 515 4.57 -22.34 21.91
N ILE A 516 5.84 -22.15 22.30
CA ILE A 516 6.81 -21.24 21.66
C ILE A 516 6.89 -21.46 20.12
N SER A 517 6.67 -22.70 19.65
CA SER A 517 6.57 -23.05 18.23
C SER A 517 5.53 -22.22 17.46
N ARG A 518 4.40 -21.85 18.09
CA ARG A 518 3.28 -21.08 17.52
C ARG A 518 3.41 -19.55 17.65
N LEU A 519 4.51 -19.03 18.20
CA LEU A 519 4.78 -17.58 18.19
C LEU A 519 5.06 -17.06 16.76
N SER A 520 4.65 -15.82 16.48
CA SER A 520 4.95 -15.15 15.20
C SER A 520 6.45 -14.84 15.03
N LYS A 521 6.89 -14.56 13.79
CA LYS A 521 8.29 -14.17 13.49
C LYS A 521 8.73 -12.89 14.22
N LYS A 522 7.80 -11.98 14.60
CA LYS A 522 8.09 -10.80 15.44
C LYS A 522 8.31 -11.25 16.90
N GLN A 523 7.32 -11.91 17.51
CA GLN A 523 7.36 -12.35 18.91
C GLN A 523 8.54 -13.29 19.23
N LYS A 524 8.99 -14.14 18.29
CA LYS A 524 10.20 -14.98 18.48
C LYS A 524 11.49 -14.16 18.57
N LYS A 525 11.62 -13.09 17.77
CA LYS A 525 12.76 -12.16 17.87
C LYS A 525 12.70 -11.34 19.16
N ASP A 526 11.50 -10.89 19.53
CA ASP A 526 11.27 -10.15 20.78
C ASP A 526 11.60 -11.00 22.01
N TYR A 527 11.34 -12.31 21.97
CA TYR A 527 11.68 -13.26 23.02
C TYR A 527 13.19 -13.44 23.21
N GLU A 528 13.94 -13.79 22.17
CA GLU A 528 15.40 -13.95 22.32
C GLU A 528 16.09 -12.62 22.66
N PHE A 529 15.59 -11.48 22.15
CA PHE A 529 16.13 -10.15 22.45
C PHE A 529 15.94 -9.73 23.92
N LEU A 530 14.83 -10.12 24.56
CA LEU A 530 14.57 -9.80 25.96
C LEU A 530 15.05 -10.88 26.95
N LYS A 531 15.34 -12.10 26.49
CA LYS A 531 15.85 -13.20 27.32
C LYS A 531 17.18 -12.90 28.01
N GLU A 532 18.00 -12.05 27.39
CA GLU A 532 19.34 -11.67 27.86
C GLU A 532 19.40 -10.21 28.32
N SER A 533 18.24 -9.58 28.58
CA SER A 533 18.14 -8.17 28.97
C SER A 533 18.31 -7.94 30.47
N GLU A 534 19.23 -7.06 30.86
CA GLU A 534 19.42 -6.58 32.25
C GLU A 534 18.18 -5.88 32.86
N TYR A 535 17.17 -5.58 32.03
CA TYR A 535 15.94 -4.88 32.39
C TYR A 535 14.71 -5.81 32.48
N PHE A 536 14.84 -7.11 32.16
CA PHE A 536 13.82 -8.12 32.45
C PHE A 536 14.31 -9.03 33.58
N SER A 537 13.47 -9.30 34.58
CA SER A 537 13.82 -10.16 35.71
C SER A 537 12.69 -11.15 35.98
N ALA A 538 12.82 -12.37 35.49
CA ALA A 538 11.82 -13.41 35.65
C ALA A 538 11.43 -13.67 37.11
N LYS A 539 12.41 -13.60 38.04
CA LYS A 539 12.17 -13.82 39.47
C LYS A 539 11.31 -12.71 40.09
N TRP A 540 11.50 -11.45 39.67
CA TRP A 540 10.67 -10.33 40.12
C TRP A 540 9.32 -10.33 39.41
N TYR A 541 9.31 -10.61 38.10
CA TYR A 541 8.08 -10.72 37.31
C TYR A 541 7.14 -11.82 37.85
N LEU A 542 7.67 -12.92 38.40
CA LEU A 542 6.88 -13.97 39.05
C LEU A 542 6.60 -13.73 40.54
N SER A 543 7.20 -12.72 41.19
CA SER A 543 6.74 -12.25 42.51
C SER A 543 5.58 -11.28 42.39
N GLU A 544 5.63 -10.40 41.38
CA GLU A 544 4.54 -9.44 41.10
C GLU A 544 3.35 -10.07 40.39
N TYR A 545 3.58 -11.10 39.55
CA TYR A 545 2.54 -11.78 38.78
C TYR A 545 2.61 -13.32 38.95
N PRO A 546 2.33 -13.88 40.15
CA PRO A 546 2.48 -15.31 40.44
C PRO A 546 1.54 -16.23 39.64
N GLU A 547 0.47 -15.70 39.08
CA GLU A 547 -0.51 -16.41 38.25
C GLU A 547 -0.01 -16.73 36.84
N VAL A 548 1.10 -16.10 36.41
CA VAL A 548 1.64 -16.19 35.05
C VAL A 548 2.28 -17.56 34.75
N GLY A 549 2.82 -18.25 35.76
CA GLY A 549 3.50 -19.52 35.60
C GLY A 549 4.43 -19.84 36.76
N ARG A 550 5.37 -20.78 36.55
CA ARG A 550 6.42 -21.12 37.53
C ARG A 550 7.82 -21.15 36.93
N SER A 551 7.95 -20.86 35.64
CA SER A 551 9.21 -20.83 34.92
C SER A 551 9.48 -19.47 34.28
N GLU A 552 10.76 -19.14 34.17
CA GLU A 552 11.28 -17.95 33.49
C GLU A 552 10.79 -17.81 32.04
N LYS A 553 10.60 -18.94 31.35
CA LYS A 553 10.09 -18.98 29.97
C LYS A 553 8.62 -18.55 29.88
N GLU A 554 7.81 -18.90 30.88
CA GLU A 554 6.42 -18.45 30.98
C GLU A 554 6.35 -16.96 31.30
N ALA A 555 7.14 -16.50 32.27
CA ALA A 555 7.23 -15.09 32.65
C ALA A 555 7.55 -14.17 31.46
N LEU A 556 8.62 -14.50 30.72
CA LEU A 556 9.07 -13.71 29.57
C LEU A 556 8.09 -13.78 28.39
N MET A 557 7.59 -14.97 28.07
CA MET A 557 6.62 -15.14 26.99
C MET A 557 5.29 -14.42 27.30
N HIS A 558 4.86 -14.42 28.57
CA HIS A 558 3.71 -13.63 29.01
C HIS A 558 3.98 -12.13 28.93
N PHE A 559 5.16 -11.64 29.36
CA PHE A 559 5.49 -10.21 29.21
C PHE A 559 5.39 -9.75 27.75
N ILE A 560 5.89 -10.54 26.80
CA ILE A 560 5.88 -10.18 25.37
C ILE A 560 4.49 -10.31 24.73
N LEU A 561 3.70 -11.32 25.12
CA LEU A 561 2.37 -11.54 24.56
C LEU A 561 1.26 -10.70 25.21
N VAL A 562 1.44 -10.30 26.47
CA VAL A 562 0.37 -9.75 27.32
C VAL A 562 0.88 -8.61 28.19
N GLY A 563 1.94 -8.82 28.98
CA GLY A 563 2.37 -7.90 30.03
C GLY A 563 2.72 -6.50 29.52
N ALA A 564 3.52 -6.40 28.47
CA ALA A 564 3.91 -5.12 27.86
C ALA A 564 2.70 -4.32 27.35
N GLY A 565 1.72 -5.00 26.73
CA GLY A 565 0.46 -4.38 26.28
C GLY A 565 -0.48 -3.98 27.43
N LYS A 566 -0.32 -4.60 28.61
CA LYS A 566 -0.99 -4.22 29.86
C LYS A 566 -0.22 -3.18 30.69
N GLY A 567 0.95 -2.70 30.23
CA GLY A 567 1.82 -1.81 31.02
C GLY A 567 2.47 -2.48 32.24
N TYR A 568 2.46 -3.81 32.35
CA TYR A 568 3.13 -4.55 33.43
C TYR A 568 4.65 -4.34 33.34
N SER A 569 5.32 -4.25 34.49
CA SER A 569 6.75 -3.96 34.53
C SER A 569 7.57 -5.23 34.32
N PRO A 570 8.62 -5.24 33.46
CA PRO A 570 9.51 -6.38 33.24
C PRO A 570 10.48 -6.63 34.40
N SER A 571 10.80 -5.60 35.18
CA SER A 571 11.61 -5.66 36.40
C SER A 571 11.43 -4.37 37.21
N PHE A 572 11.91 -4.36 38.45
CA PHE A 572 12.10 -3.14 39.24
C PHE A 572 12.81 -2.01 38.49
N ARG A 573 13.70 -2.31 37.53
CA ARG A 573 14.55 -1.31 36.84
C ARG A 573 13.88 -0.63 35.64
N PHE A 574 12.63 -0.98 35.30
CA PHE A 574 11.91 -0.38 34.17
C PHE A 574 10.40 -0.41 34.39
N ASN A 575 9.79 0.74 34.60
CA ASN A 575 8.34 0.89 34.67
C ASN A 575 7.75 1.07 33.26
N THR A 576 7.15 0.01 32.70
CA THR A 576 6.52 0.02 31.37
C THR A 576 5.41 1.06 31.24
N LYS A 577 4.64 1.29 32.31
CA LYS A 577 3.51 2.22 32.28
C LYS A 577 3.99 3.66 32.17
N ASN A 578 4.89 4.08 33.06
CA ASN A 578 5.47 5.42 33.01
C ASN A 578 6.15 5.67 31.65
N TYR A 579 6.93 4.72 31.14
CA TYR A 579 7.60 4.86 29.84
C TYR A 579 6.62 4.90 28.63
N ILE A 580 5.39 4.41 28.76
CA ILE A 580 4.32 4.61 27.76
C ILE A 580 3.68 6.01 27.90
N GLU A 581 3.59 6.53 29.12
CA GLU A 581 2.93 7.80 29.46
C GLU A 581 3.83 9.00 29.17
N ASP A 582 5.13 8.90 29.48
CA ASP A 582 6.17 9.90 29.17
C ASP A 582 6.46 10.00 27.66
N TYR A 583 6.19 8.92 26.89
CA TYR A 583 6.54 8.80 25.47
C TYR A 583 5.38 8.24 24.61
N PRO A 584 4.37 9.08 24.26
CA PRO A 584 3.21 8.67 23.47
C PRO A 584 3.55 8.11 22.08
N ASP A 585 4.65 8.55 21.46
CA ASP A 585 5.14 8.03 20.18
C ASP A 585 5.47 6.53 20.25
N VAL A 586 6.00 6.06 21.39
CA VAL A 586 6.23 4.64 21.65
C VAL A 586 4.91 3.87 21.70
N LYS A 587 3.87 4.46 22.30
CA LYS A 587 2.53 3.88 22.40
C LYS A 587 1.89 3.71 21.02
N GLU A 588 1.95 4.74 20.20
CA GLU A 588 1.39 4.75 18.84
C GLU A 588 2.15 3.82 17.88
N SER A 589 3.47 3.64 18.08
CA SER A 589 4.29 2.74 17.26
C SER A 589 3.93 1.25 17.34
N GLY A 590 3.21 0.81 18.39
CA GLY A 590 2.93 -0.62 18.64
C GLY A 590 4.20 -1.47 18.85
N ILE A 591 5.31 -0.85 19.25
CA ILE A 591 6.56 -1.52 19.65
C ILE A 591 6.48 -1.85 21.15
N ASN A 592 7.01 -3.01 21.57
CA ASN A 592 7.11 -3.33 22.99
C ASN A 592 7.97 -2.25 23.70
N PRO A 593 7.48 -1.57 24.75
CA PRO A 593 8.15 -0.36 25.27
C PRO A 593 9.56 -0.64 25.81
N LEU A 594 9.78 -1.80 26.41
CA LEU A 594 11.12 -2.20 26.85
C LEU A 594 12.06 -2.41 25.65
N ILE A 595 11.57 -3.00 24.56
CA ILE A 595 12.35 -3.18 23.33
C ILE A 595 12.65 -1.83 22.67
N HIS A 596 11.71 -0.88 22.71
CA HIS A 596 11.96 0.48 22.25
C HIS A 596 13.04 1.18 23.09
N TYR A 597 12.96 1.09 24.42
CA TYR A 597 13.95 1.70 25.30
C TYR A 597 15.36 1.16 25.06
N ILE A 598 15.52 -0.17 25.00
CA ILE A 598 16.84 -0.79 24.82
C ILE A 598 17.44 -0.48 23.44
N LYS A 599 16.62 -0.36 22.38
CA LYS A 599 17.10 -0.15 20.99
C LYS A 599 17.28 1.32 20.60
N PHE A 600 16.47 2.22 21.15
CA PHE A 600 16.36 3.60 20.70
C PHE A 600 16.39 4.57 21.88
N GLY A 601 15.52 4.37 22.88
CA GLY A 601 15.37 5.30 24.01
C GLY A 601 16.66 5.57 24.79
N LYS A 602 17.48 4.54 25.03
CA LYS A 602 18.77 4.66 25.73
C LYS A 602 19.83 5.49 24.97
N SER A 603 19.75 5.52 23.64
CA SER A 603 20.60 6.39 22.78
C SER A 603 19.98 7.76 22.51
N GLU A 604 18.66 7.87 22.55
CA GLU A 604 17.89 9.12 22.42
C GLU A 604 17.87 9.95 23.73
N GLY A 605 18.52 9.46 24.80
CA GLY A 605 18.54 10.11 26.10
C GLY A 605 17.23 10.04 26.89
N ARG A 606 16.29 9.17 26.48
CA ARG A 606 15.00 9.00 27.18
C ARG A 606 15.22 8.43 28.58
N SER A 607 14.63 9.08 29.57
CA SER A 607 14.68 8.67 30.97
C SER A 607 13.80 7.46 31.23
N ILE A 608 14.16 6.67 32.25
CA ILE A 608 13.36 5.57 32.77
C ILE A 608 13.22 5.69 34.28
N SER A 609 12.02 5.45 34.79
CA SER A 609 11.77 5.30 36.22
C SER A 609 11.77 3.82 36.61
N ASN A 610 12.28 3.52 37.80
CA ASN A 610 12.06 2.22 38.43
C ASN A 610 10.55 1.96 38.63
N ALA A 611 10.14 0.70 38.59
CA ALA A 611 8.84 0.30 39.14
C ALA A 611 8.89 0.44 40.67
N LYS A 612 7.77 0.79 41.31
CA LYS A 612 7.68 0.78 42.77
C LYS A 612 7.58 -0.68 43.24
N ASN A 613 8.26 -0.98 44.34
CA ASN A 613 7.86 -2.09 45.25
C ASN A 613 6.66 -1.63 46.10
#